data_AF-U5EYP6-F1
#
_entry.id   AF-U5EYP6-F1
#
_cell.length_a   1.000
_cell.length_b   1.000
_cell.length_c   1.000
_cell.angle_alpha   90.00
_cell.angle_beta   90.00
_cell.angle_gamma   90.00
#
_symmetry.space_group_name_H-M   'P 1'
#
loop_
_entity.id
_entity.type
_entity.pdbx_description
1 polymer ?
#
loop_
_entity_poly.entity_id
_entity_poly.type
_entity_poly.pdbx_seq_one_letter_code
_entity_poly.pdbx_strand_id
1 'polypeptide(L)'
;KIHQEFWDLPTNYQEKPLVFGSQSKNRYKTILPNEHSRIILKAEAGSMVEPYINANFIKGPDYTNNCYIATQGPMPNTIYEFWLMIYQNIEKIAETQNVKNLNEIEQKIIMLTDFIENGRQKCSIYFPQNLNEYVAFAYSSGQNIQIVLDNAEKLFNNDDDDDDVDDLKIDFNYFLIKNVGERCKSGYTMRKLNVIYASNEMSNEQMSVKKYNFNIYHYWFPDWPDHRSPEDIDVLLDMSLDILDNECSLDFMDQQLSSEQSTSTANRQLSTLPIIHCSAGIGRTGCLLAILNGLSQIRLSISTDNSELSTSAVATATASSSSSSTRNKFVKQHLRNINPGQISVDVLGIVCNLRLQRGGMVQNSEQYELIHRALCLYQQKLTN
;
A
#
# COMPACT_ATOMS: atom_id res chain seq x y z
N LYS A 1 14.70 -22.38 -19.34
CA LYS A 1 15.57 -21.94 -18.21
C LYS A 1 14.73 -21.24 -17.14
N ILE A 2 14.05 -20.12 -17.43
CA ILE A 2 13.21 -19.36 -16.47
C ILE A 2 12.11 -20.21 -15.80
N HIS A 3 11.36 -21.03 -16.54
CA HIS A 3 10.34 -21.89 -15.91
C HIS A 3 10.94 -22.95 -14.98
N GLN A 4 12.12 -23.51 -15.30
CA GLN A 4 12.79 -24.51 -14.45
C GLN A 4 13.26 -23.85 -13.15
N GLU A 5 13.89 -22.68 -13.26
CA GLU A 5 14.30 -21.86 -12.12
C GLU A 5 13.13 -21.57 -11.17
N PHE A 6 11.95 -21.22 -11.70
CA PHE A 6 10.75 -21.00 -10.90
C PHE A 6 10.30 -22.25 -10.12
N TRP A 7 10.35 -23.43 -10.74
CA TRP A 7 9.90 -24.68 -10.11
C TRP A 7 10.85 -25.18 -9.03
N ASP A 8 12.13 -24.81 -9.11
CA ASP A 8 13.14 -25.15 -8.10
C ASP A 8 13.03 -24.26 -6.85
N LEU A 9 12.25 -23.18 -6.90
CA LEU A 9 12.05 -22.28 -5.76
C LEU A 9 11.14 -22.90 -4.69
N PRO A 10 11.58 -22.96 -3.41
CA PRO A 10 10.72 -23.39 -2.32
C PRO A 10 9.53 -22.43 -2.18
N THR A 11 8.35 -22.96 -1.87
CA THR A 11 7.14 -22.15 -1.70
C THR A 11 7.08 -21.43 -0.34
N ASN A 12 7.70 -22.03 0.69
CA ASN A 12 7.79 -21.50 2.05
C ASN A 12 6.43 -21.16 2.70
N TYR A 13 5.39 -21.93 2.37
CA TYR A 13 4.08 -21.81 3.00
C TYR A 13 4.13 -22.10 4.49
N GLN A 14 3.41 -21.29 5.27
CA GLN A 14 3.09 -21.61 6.66
C GLN A 14 2.05 -22.75 6.66
N GLU A 15 2.42 -23.91 7.23
CA GLU A 15 1.59 -25.12 7.17
C GLU A 15 0.32 -25.05 8.03
N LYS A 16 0.39 -24.35 9.17
CA LYS A 16 -0.70 -24.30 10.15
C LYS A 16 -0.87 -22.92 10.77
N PRO A 17 -2.10 -22.52 11.11
CA PRO A 17 -2.35 -21.27 11.81
C PRO A 17 -1.77 -21.38 13.24
N LEU A 18 -1.00 -20.39 13.65
CA LEU A 18 -0.41 -20.33 15.00
C LEU A 18 -1.26 -19.51 15.97
N VAL A 19 -2.06 -18.59 15.47
CA VAL A 19 -2.96 -17.75 16.28
C VAL A 19 -4.30 -18.46 16.45
N PHE A 20 -4.70 -18.69 17.70
CA PHE A 20 -5.98 -19.33 18.04
C PHE A 20 -7.16 -18.49 17.53
N GLY A 21 -8.17 -19.14 16.95
CA GLY A 21 -9.36 -18.45 16.40
C GLY A 21 -9.14 -17.69 15.09
N SER A 22 -7.92 -17.66 14.54
CA SER A 22 -7.61 -16.96 13.29
C SER A 22 -8.23 -17.59 12.03
N GLN A 23 -8.74 -18.83 12.12
CA GLN A 23 -9.20 -19.59 10.96
C GLN A 23 -10.31 -18.87 10.17
N SER A 24 -11.23 -18.20 10.85
CA SER A 24 -12.33 -17.43 10.22
C SER A 24 -11.88 -16.11 9.61
N LYS A 25 -10.65 -15.65 9.93
CA LYS A 25 -10.06 -14.42 9.39
C LYS A 25 -9.12 -14.67 8.21
N ASN A 26 -8.99 -15.92 7.77
CA ASN A 26 -8.24 -16.31 6.58
C ASN A 26 -9.17 -16.58 5.40
N ARG A 27 -9.02 -15.84 4.29
CA ARG A 27 -9.82 -16.05 3.06
C ARG A 27 -9.61 -17.45 2.48
N TYR A 28 -8.37 -17.93 2.52
CA TYR A 28 -8.00 -19.26 2.07
C TYR A 28 -7.31 -20.00 3.20
N LYS A 29 -7.83 -21.17 3.57
CA LYS A 29 -7.32 -21.97 4.71
C LYS A 29 -5.84 -22.35 4.60
N THR A 30 -5.33 -22.44 3.38
CA THR A 30 -3.95 -22.84 3.06
C THR A 30 -3.01 -21.66 2.82
N ILE A 31 -3.52 -20.43 2.76
CA ILE A 31 -2.71 -19.23 2.54
C ILE A 31 -2.67 -18.46 3.85
N LEU A 32 -1.65 -18.75 4.64
CA LEU A 32 -1.45 -18.21 5.99
C LEU A 32 -0.24 -17.27 6.00
N PRO A 33 -0.25 -16.22 6.83
CA PRO A 33 0.92 -15.36 6.97
C PRO A 33 2.04 -16.13 7.69
N ASN A 34 3.29 -15.99 7.25
CA ASN A 34 4.43 -16.53 7.99
C ASN A 34 4.57 -15.77 9.32
N GLU A 35 4.80 -16.50 10.41
CA GLU A 35 4.73 -15.92 11.76
C GLU A 35 5.77 -14.84 12.02
N HIS A 36 7.02 -15.06 11.59
CA HIS A 36 8.15 -14.18 11.90
C HIS A 36 8.06 -12.77 11.27
N SER A 37 7.19 -12.60 10.28
CA SER A 37 7.02 -11.36 9.52
C SER A 37 5.57 -10.86 9.57
N ARG A 38 4.67 -11.54 10.29
CA ARG A 38 3.24 -11.16 10.29
C ARG A 38 3.04 -9.79 10.92
N ILE A 39 2.01 -9.10 10.48
CA ILE A 39 1.52 -7.91 11.17
C ILE A 39 0.85 -8.33 12.48
N ILE A 40 1.21 -7.67 13.57
CA ILE A 40 0.58 -7.82 14.89
C ILE A 40 -0.12 -6.49 15.19
N LEU A 41 -1.45 -6.51 15.26
CA LEU A 41 -2.24 -5.32 15.57
C LEU A 41 -2.24 -5.09 17.08
N LYS A 42 -1.98 -3.85 17.49
CA LYS A 42 -2.18 -3.42 18.89
C LYS A 42 -3.67 -3.53 19.22
N ALA A 43 -4.00 -4.03 20.41
CA ALA A 43 -5.38 -4.03 20.91
C ALA A 43 -5.85 -2.58 21.14
N GLU A 44 -7.11 -2.31 20.81
CA GLU A 44 -7.75 -1.04 21.10
C GLU A 44 -8.06 -0.91 22.61
N ALA A 45 -8.26 0.32 23.07
CA ALA A 45 -8.55 0.59 24.49
C ALA A 45 -9.76 -0.22 24.97
N GLY A 46 -9.62 -0.90 26.12
CA GLY A 46 -10.66 -1.76 26.69
C GLY A 46 -10.75 -3.17 26.10
N SER A 47 -10.03 -3.48 25.00
CA SER A 47 -9.92 -4.84 24.48
C SER A 47 -8.73 -5.58 25.10
N MET A 48 -8.96 -6.82 25.55
CA MET A 48 -7.92 -7.74 26.04
C MET A 48 -7.39 -8.69 24.96
N VAL A 49 -7.94 -8.61 23.74
CA VAL A 49 -7.61 -9.53 22.65
C VAL A 49 -6.95 -8.76 21.51
N GLU A 50 -5.72 -9.15 21.16
CA GLU A 50 -5.02 -8.64 19.99
C GLU A 50 -5.77 -9.06 18.71
N PRO A 51 -6.15 -8.11 17.83
CA PRO A 51 -6.79 -8.46 16.58
C PRO A 51 -5.82 -9.19 15.65
N TYR A 52 -6.29 -10.30 15.07
CA TYR A 52 -5.55 -11.01 14.03
C TYR A 52 -5.87 -10.46 12.63
N ILE A 53 -4.84 -10.30 11.81
CA ILE A 53 -4.94 -10.01 10.37
C ILE A 53 -3.97 -10.89 9.56
N ASN A 54 -4.42 -11.35 8.39
CA ASN A 54 -3.57 -12.10 7.45
C ASN A 54 -2.76 -11.14 6.58
N ALA A 55 -1.66 -10.64 7.14
CA ALA A 55 -0.73 -9.73 6.47
C ALA A 55 0.71 -9.96 6.93
N ASN A 56 1.68 -9.62 6.08
CA ASN A 56 3.11 -9.70 6.38
C ASN A 56 3.82 -8.40 5.99
N PHE A 57 4.83 -8.02 6.78
CA PHE A 57 5.84 -7.06 6.35
C PHE A 57 6.71 -7.69 5.26
N ILE A 58 6.99 -6.93 4.21
CA ILE A 58 7.81 -7.34 3.07
C ILE A 58 9.00 -6.40 2.93
N LYS A 59 10.17 -6.98 2.67
CA LYS A 59 11.41 -6.22 2.53
C LYS A 59 11.59 -5.61 1.14
N GLY A 60 12.32 -4.51 1.11
CA GLY A 60 12.65 -3.74 -0.08
C GLY A 60 13.77 -4.34 -0.94
N PRO A 61 14.29 -3.55 -1.89
CA PRO A 61 15.27 -4.00 -2.88
C PRO A 61 16.63 -4.42 -2.29
N ASP A 62 16.95 -3.97 -1.07
CA ASP A 62 18.19 -4.30 -0.35
C ASP A 62 18.05 -5.53 0.55
N TYR A 63 16.85 -6.11 0.66
CA TYR A 63 16.53 -7.26 1.51
C TYR A 63 16.75 -7.04 3.01
N THR A 64 16.90 -5.79 3.47
CA THR A 64 17.13 -5.46 4.88
C THR A 64 15.89 -4.86 5.53
N ASN A 65 15.37 -3.77 4.95
CA ASN A 65 14.31 -2.97 5.55
C ASN A 65 12.94 -3.35 5.02
N ASN A 66 11.94 -3.33 5.88
CA ASN A 66 10.55 -3.47 5.45
C ASN A 66 10.16 -2.24 4.64
N CYS A 67 9.68 -2.47 3.43
CA CYS A 67 9.24 -1.41 2.51
C CYS A 67 7.75 -1.51 2.19
N TYR A 68 7.12 -2.66 2.42
CA TYR A 68 5.72 -2.88 2.06
C TYR A 68 4.98 -3.75 3.07
N ILE A 69 3.65 -3.75 2.97
CA ILE A 69 2.77 -4.71 3.62
C ILE A 69 2.03 -5.50 2.54
N ALA A 70 2.14 -6.83 2.57
CA ALA A 70 1.36 -7.72 1.71
C ALA A 70 0.21 -8.36 2.51
N THR A 71 -1.01 -8.28 2.01
CA THR A 71 -2.20 -8.79 2.70
C THR A 71 -3.20 -9.45 1.75
N GLN A 72 -4.12 -10.25 2.28
CA GLN A 72 -5.26 -10.78 1.53
C GLN A 72 -6.30 -9.67 1.24
N GLY A 73 -7.18 -9.91 0.28
CA GLY A 73 -8.34 -9.04 0.05
C GLY A 73 -9.30 -9.10 1.25
N PRO A 74 -9.66 -7.97 1.87
CA PRO A 74 -10.53 -7.93 3.05
C PRO A 74 -11.82 -8.74 2.88
N MET A 75 -12.21 -9.47 3.91
CA MET A 75 -13.49 -10.18 4.02
C MET A 75 -14.45 -9.37 4.88
N PRO A 76 -15.78 -9.61 4.84
CA PRO A 76 -16.74 -8.81 5.63
C PRO A 76 -16.38 -8.73 7.13
N ASN A 77 -15.87 -9.82 7.70
CA ASN A 77 -15.45 -9.93 9.10
C ASN A 77 -13.97 -9.55 9.35
N THR A 78 -13.28 -8.95 8.38
CA THR A 78 -11.90 -8.47 8.51
C THR A 78 -11.67 -7.07 7.95
N ILE A 79 -12.73 -6.37 7.52
CA ILE A 79 -12.60 -5.00 6.99
C ILE A 79 -12.15 -4.05 8.09
N TYR A 80 -12.68 -4.22 9.31
CA TYR A 80 -12.31 -3.40 10.44
C TYR A 80 -10.82 -3.54 10.77
N GLU A 81 -10.30 -4.77 10.89
CA GLU A 81 -8.88 -5.01 11.14
C GLU A 81 -7.98 -4.51 10.00
N PHE A 82 -8.48 -4.53 8.76
CA PHE A 82 -7.76 -3.96 7.62
C PHE A 82 -7.59 -2.44 7.76
N TRP A 83 -8.64 -1.72 8.14
CA TRP A 83 -8.55 -0.28 8.43
C TRP A 83 -7.76 0.03 9.70
N LEU A 84 -7.83 -0.82 10.72
CA LEU A 84 -7.00 -0.71 11.92
C LEU A 84 -5.51 -0.88 11.60
N MET A 85 -5.16 -1.83 10.71
CA MET A 85 -3.79 -1.98 10.22
C MET A 85 -3.28 -0.72 9.51
N ILE A 86 -4.14 -0.11 8.70
CA ILE A 86 -3.83 1.15 7.98
C ILE A 86 -3.56 2.27 8.97
N TYR A 87 -4.47 2.49 9.93
CA TYR A 87 -4.31 3.49 10.97
C TYR A 87 -3.02 3.28 11.77
N GLN A 88 -2.76 2.06 12.26
CA GLN A 88 -1.56 1.77 13.06
C GLN A 88 -0.26 1.93 12.26
N ASN A 89 -0.29 1.71 10.93
CA ASN A 89 0.85 1.97 10.05
C ASN A 89 1.15 3.47 9.93
N ILE A 90 0.10 4.31 9.86
CA ILE A 90 0.20 5.78 9.86
C ILE A 90 0.66 6.29 11.22
N GLU A 91 0.02 5.84 12.30
CA GLU A 91 0.34 6.19 13.70
C GLU A 91 1.82 5.95 13.99
N LYS A 92 2.36 4.80 13.60
CA LYS A 92 3.79 4.47 13.80
C LYS A 92 4.72 5.50 13.16
N ILE A 93 4.41 5.97 11.95
CA ILE A 93 5.21 7.00 11.28
C ILE A 93 5.03 8.36 11.97
N ALA A 94 3.80 8.68 12.38
CA ALA A 94 3.49 9.90 13.12
C ALA A 94 4.30 9.98 14.43
N GLU A 95 4.32 8.89 15.20
CA GLU A 95 5.11 8.77 16.42
C GLU A 95 6.62 8.91 16.15
N THR A 96 7.14 8.16 15.16
CA THR A 96 8.58 8.12 14.86
C THR A 96 9.11 9.46 14.33
N GLN A 97 8.27 10.20 13.60
CA GLN A 97 8.62 11.47 12.96
C GLN A 97 8.07 12.68 13.73
N ASN A 98 7.43 12.46 14.88
CA ASN A 98 6.80 13.49 15.72
C ASN A 98 5.81 14.39 14.96
N VAL A 99 4.99 13.78 14.11
CA VAL A 99 3.95 14.47 13.33
C VAL A 99 2.62 14.39 14.07
N LYS A 100 2.01 15.55 14.34
CA LYS A 100 0.72 15.64 15.02
C LYS A 100 -0.46 15.51 14.06
N ASN A 101 -0.31 16.06 12.85
CA ASN A 101 -1.37 16.08 11.86
C ASN A 101 -1.22 14.87 10.92
N LEU A 102 -2.03 13.84 11.12
CA LEU A 102 -1.94 12.62 10.32
C LEU A 102 -2.28 12.84 8.83
N ASN A 103 -2.94 13.96 8.48
CA ASN A 103 -3.20 14.32 7.08
C ASN A 103 -1.93 14.62 6.26
N GLU A 104 -0.80 14.92 6.92
CA GLU A 104 0.50 15.16 6.29
C GLU A 104 1.21 13.86 5.90
N ILE A 105 0.74 12.72 6.41
CA ILE A 105 1.30 11.40 6.16
C ILE A 105 0.53 10.75 5.02
N GLU A 106 1.24 10.29 4.00
CA GLU A 106 0.63 9.58 2.88
C GLU A 106 0.62 8.08 3.13
N GLN A 107 -0.54 7.48 2.88
CA GLN A 107 -0.70 6.03 2.86
C GLN A 107 -1.27 5.59 1.52
N LYS A 108 -0.53 4.69 0.86
CA LYS A 108 -0.93 4.07 -0.39
C LYS A 108 -1.55 2.70 -0.13
N ILE A 109 -2.66 2.40 -0.80
CA ILE A 109 -3.26 1.07 -0.88
C ILE A 109 -3.30 0.67 -2.35
N ILE A 110 -2.77 -0.51 -2.70
CA ILE A 110 -2.74 -1.03 -4.06
C ILE A 110 -3.58 -2.30 -4.11
N MET A 111 -4.72 -2.21 -4.78
CA MET A 111 -5.68 -3.29 -4.99
C MET A 111 -5.56 -3.83 -6.42
N LEU A 112 -5.13 -5.09 -6.53
CA LEU A 112 -4.84 -5.77 -7.80
C LEU A 112 -5.89 -6.81 -8.19
N THR A 113 -7.16 -6.60 -7.85
CA THR A 113 -8.25 -7.55 -8.08
C THR A 113 -9.57 -6.81 -8.15
N ASP A 114 -10.55 -7.38 -8.83
CA ASP A 114 -11.94 -6.97 -8.67
C ASP A 114 -12.56 -7.63 -7.41
N PHE A 115 -13.75 -7.21 -7.00
CA PHE A 115 -14.48 -7.81 -5.88
C PHE A 115 -14.92 -9.25 -6.18
N ILE A 116 -15.34 -9.51 -7.43
CA ILE A 116 -15.82 -10.82 -7.89
C ILE A 116 -15.18 -11.13 -9.25
N GLU A 117 -14.55 -12.29 -9.36
CA GLU A 117 -13.93 -12.75 -10.61
C GLU A 117 -14.39 -14.18 -10.89
N ASN A 118 -14.88 -14.45 -12.10
CA ASN A 118 -15.41 -15.76 -12.51
C ASN A 118 -16.42 -16.33 -11.50
N GLY A 119 -17.30 -15.48 -10.97
CA GLY A 119 -18.33 -15.85 -9.98
C GLY A 119 -17.80 -16.15 -8.57
N ARG A 120 -16.50 -15.91 -8.29
CA ARG A 120 -15.90 -16.12 -6.96
C ARG A 120 -15.57 -14.79 -6.31
N GLN A 121 -15.95 -14.63 -5.05
CA GLN A 121 -15.61 -13.45 -4.27
C GLN A 121 -14.09 -13.41 -3.98
N LYS A 122 -13.45 -12.34 -4.42
CA LYS A 122 -12.01 -12.11 -4.29
C LYS A 122 -11.68 -11.08 -3.22
N CYS A 123 -12.55 -10.08 -3.04
CA CYS A 123 -12.44 -8.99 -2.07
C CYS A 123 -13.84 -8.50 -1.67
N SER A 124 -14.00 -7.98 -0.46
CA SER A 124 -15.18 -7.22 -0.07
C SER A 124 -15.03 -5.75 -0.44
N ILE A 125 -16.15 -5.04 -0.55
CA ILE A 125 -16.15 -3.57 -0.66
C ILE A 125 -15.74 -3.01 0.70
N TYR A 126 -14.54 -2.42 0.76
CA TYR A 126 -13.99 -1.84 1.99
C TYR A 126 -13.75 -0.33 1.86
N PHE A 127 -14.09 0.28 0.73
CA PHE A 127 -13.90 1.70 0.44
C PHE A 127 -15.08 2.21 -0.42
N PRO A 128 -15.37 3.53 -0.41
CA PRO A 128 -16.41 4.13 -1.24
C PRO A 128 -15.95 4.19 -2.69
N GLN A 129 -16.76 3.67 -3.60
CA GLN A 129 -16.34 3.47 -5.00
C GLN A 129 -16.53 4.74 -5.83
N ASN A 130 -17.59 5.49 -5.56
CA ASN A 130 -17.97 6.68 -6.31
C ASN A 130 -17.53 7.96 -5.60
N LEU A 131 -17.31 9.03 -6.36
CA LEU A 131 -16.99 10.34 -5.81
C LEU A 131 -18.09 10.82 -4.84
N ASN A 132 -17.68 11.39 -3.71
CA ASN A 132 -18.54 11.86 -2.60
C ASN A 132 -19.33 10.76 -1.89
N GLU A 133 -19.11 9.49 -2.21
CA GLU A 133 -19.71 8.38 -1.47
C GLU A 133 -19.03 8.19 -0.10
N TYR A 134 -19.83 7.77 0.87
CA TYR A 134 -19.42 7.45 2.23
C TYR A 134 -19.62 5.96 2.50
N VAL A 135 -18.66 5.34 3.19
CA VAL A 135 -18.81 4.02 3.80
C VAL A 135 -18.30 4.05 5.23
N ALA A 136 -18.88 3.24 6.10
CA ALA A 136 -18.47 3.16 7.49
C ALA A 136 -18.35 1.71 7.95
N PHE A 137 -17.40 1.45 8.83
CA PHE A 137 -17.11 0.12 9.37
C PHE A 137 -16.91 0.18 10.88
N ALA A 138 -17.50 -0.78 11.59
CA ALA A 138 -17.28 -0.99 13.03
C ALA A 138 -16.96 -2.46 13.30
N TYR A 139 -16.40 -2.74 14.47
CA TYR A 139 -15.85 -4.06 14.80
C TYR A 139 -16.90 -5.17 14.87
N SER A 140 -18.11 -4.88 15.35
CA SER A 140 -19.14 -5.89 15.60
C SER A 140 -20.41 -5.67 14.78
N SER A 141 -21.02 -6.78 14.36
CA SER A 141 -22.28 -6.80 13.61
C SER A 141 -23.51 -6.31 14.40
N GLY A 142 -23.36 -6.06 15.71
CA GLY A 142 -24.43 -5.52 16.57
C GLY A 142 -24.39 -3.99 16.70
N GLN A 143 -23.34 -3.34 16.24
CA GLN A 143 -23.22 -1.88 16.27
C GLN A 143 -24.08 -1.26 15.19
N ASN A 144 -24.84 -0.23 15.56
CA ASN A 144 -25.71 0.48 14.62
C ASN A 144 -24.88 1.42 13.75
N ILE A 145 -24.13 0.89 12.79
CA ILE A 145 -23.27 1.66 11.89
C ILE A 145 -24.04 2.71 11.07
N GLN A 146 -25.35 2.52 10.91
CA GLN A 146 -26.21 3.44 10.17
C GLN A 146 -26.22 4.84 10.81
N ILE A 147 -26.11 4.95 12.14
CA ILE A 147 -26.03 6.27 12.81
C ILE A 147 -24.83 7.09 12.34
N VAL A 148 -23.70 6.43 12.02
CA VAL A 148 -22.49 7.08 11.52
C VAL A 148 -22.72 7.56 10.10
N LEU A 149 -23.36 6.74 9.26
CA LEU A 149 -23.67 7.09 7.88
C LEU A 149 -24.71 8.22 7.76
N ASP A 150 -25.78 8.16 8.55
CA ASP A 150 -26.84 9.18 8.58
C ASP A 150 -26.30 10.57 8.99
N ASN A 151 -25.18 10.59 9.71
CA ASN A 151 -24.53 11.81 10.18
C ASN A 151 -23.15 12.05 9.51
N ALA A 152 -22.83 11.35 8.43
CA ALA A 152 -21.49 11.36 7.84
C ALA A 152 -21.02 12.76 7.41
N GLU A 153 -21.89 13.57 6.81
CA GLU A 153 -21.55 14.94 6.40
C GLU A 153 -21.19 15.82 7.61
N LYS A 154 -21.98 15.73 8.70
CA LYS A 154 -21.70 16.46 9.94
C LYS A 154 -20.38 16.03 10.57
N LEU A 155 -20.15 14.72 10.63
CA LEU A 155 -18.93 14.14 11.21
C LEU A 155 -17.66 14.55 10.46
N PHE A 156 -17.74 14.84 9.15
CA PHE A 156 -16.60 15.32 8.34
C PHE A 156 -16.45 16.84 8.30
N ASN A 157 -17.51 17.61 8.49
CA ASN A 157 -17.48 19.08 8.38
C ASN A 157 -17.18 19.76 9.72
N ASN A 158 -17.40 19.08 10.84
CA ASN A 158 -17.19 19.66 12.16
C ASN A 158 -15.70 19.57 12.52
N ASP A 159 -15.00 20.70 12.44
CA ASP A 159 -13.78 20.94 13.21
C ASP A 159 -14.14 20.84 14.70
N ASP A 160 -13.21 20.38 15.54
CA ASP A 160 -13.40 19.88 16.92
C ASP A 160 -14.07 20.85 17.96
N ASP A 161 -14.69 21.96 17.54
CA ASP A 161 -15.24 23.04 18.38
C ASP A 161 -16.79 23.14 18.39
N ASP A 162 -17.54 22.23 17.74
CA ASP A 162 -19.02 22.25 17.75
C ASP A 162 -19.63 21.25 18.77
N ASP A 163 -20.26 21.80 19.83
CA ASP A 163 -20.95 21.08 20.93
C ASP A 163 -22.07 20.12 20.44
N ASP A 164 -22.51 20.22 19.17
CA ASP A 164 -23.60 19.43 18.59
C ASP A 164 -23.22 17.96 18.26
N VAL A 165 -21.93 17.59 18.24
CA VAL A 165 -21.51 16.20 17.97
C VAL A 165 -21.62 15.31 19.21
N ASP A 166 -21.51 15.88 20.41
CA ASP A 166 -21.65 15.17 21.67
C ASP A 166 -23.07 14.59 21.89
N ASP A 167 -24.06 15.10 21.16
CA ASP A 167 -25.42 14.56 21.14
C ASP A 167 -25.54 13.21 20.41
N LEU A 168 -24.61 12.90 19.49
CA LEU A 168 -24.55 11.63 18.80
C LEU A 168 -23.86 10.61 19.71
N LYS A 169 -24.65 9.95 20.57
CA LYS A 169 -24.22 8.88 21.50
C LYS A 169 -23.69 7.63 20.77
N ILE A 170 -22.54 7.75 20.10
CA ILE A 170 -21.84 6.66 19.43
C ILE A 170 -20.84 6.08 20.43
N ASP A 171 -21.19 4.95 21.03
CA ASP A 171 -20.43 4.28 22.09
C ASP A 171 -19.50 3.17 21.57
N PHE A 172 -19.17 3.20 20.28
CA PHE A 172 -18.27 2.24 19.66
C PHE A 172 -17.25 2.88 18.71
N ASN A 173 -16.13 2.19 18.53
CA ASN A 173 -15.10 2.57 17.57
C ASN A 173 -15.57 2.34 16.13
N TYR A 174 -15.26 3.27 15.24
CA TYR A 174 -15.62 3.17 13.84
C TYR A 174 -14.60 3.83 12.91
N PHE A 175 -14.58 3.35 11.68
CA PHE A 175 -13.99 4.05 10.54
C PHE A 175 -15.09 4.62 9.68
N LEU A 176 -14.96 5.89 9.31
CA LEU A 176 -15.82 6.56 8.34
C LEU A 176 -14.93 7.06 7.19
N ILE A 177 -15.24 6.65 5.97
CA ILE A 177 -14.41 6.91 4.79
C ILE A 177 -15.24 7.64 3.75
N LYS A 178 -14.69 8.72 3.20
CA LYS A 178 -15.27 9.46 2.07
C LYS A 178 -14.33 9.44 0.88
N ASN A 179 -14.86 9.16 -0.31
CA ASN A 179 -14.12 9.37 -1.55
C ASN A 179 -14.19 10.85 -1.92
N VAL A 180 -13.06 11.55 -1.89
CA VAL A 180 -12.98 12.99 -2.17
C VAL A 180 -12.35 13.31 -3.52
N GLY A 181 -11.91 12.30 -4.27
CA GLY A 181 -11.32 12.51 -5.57
C GLY A 181 -11.08 11.20 -6.31
N GLU A 182 -11.28 11.23 -7.62
CA GLU A 182 -11.00 10.11 -8.51
C GLU A 182 -10.17 10.59 -9.70
N ARG A 183 -9.21 9.76 -10.12
CA ARG A 183 -8.38 9.96 -11.31
C ARG A 183 -8.32 8.65 -12.08
N CYS A 184 -8.75 8.68 -13.33
CA CYS A 184 -8.60 7.56 -14.25
C CYS A 184 -7.24 7.68 -14.93
N LYS A 185 -6.39 6.66 -14.77
CA LYS A 185 -5.12 6.51 -15.47
C LYS A 185 -5.29 5.44 -16.56
N SER A 186 -4.26 5.22 -17.38
CA SER A 186 -4.30 4.14 -18.37
C SER A 186 -4.36 2.80 -17.63
N GLY A 187 -5.52 2.14 -17.64
CA GLY A 187 -5.74 0.80 -17.10
C GLY A 187 -5.94 0.66 -15.58
N TYR A 188 -5.82 1.72 -14.78
CA TYR A 188 -6.16 1.70 -13.35
C TYR A 188 -6.80 3.03 -12.89
N THR A 189 -7.43 2.99 -11.74
CA THR A 189 -8.02 4.19 -11.11
C THR A 189 -7.29 4.52 -9.81
N MET A 190 -7.19 5.81 -9.50
CA MET A 190 -6.70 6.30 -8.23
C MET A 190 -7.82 7.07 -7.53
N ARG A 191 -8.01 6.80 -6.24
CA ARG A 191 -8.93 7.55 -5.37
C ARG A 191 -8.18 8.22 -4.25
N LYS A 192 -8.57 9.46 -3.92
CA LYS A 192 -8.19 10.11 -2.67
C LYS A 192 -9.33 9.88 -1.68
N LEU A 193 -9.03 9.21 -0.58
CA LEU A 193 -10.00 8.93 0.47
C LEU A 193 -9.62 9.72 1.72
N ASN A 194 -10.59 10.42 2.30
CA ASN A 194 -10.45 10.98 3.63
C ASN A 194 -11.05 9.97 4.61
N VAL A 195 -10.32 9.67 5.68
CA VAL A 195 -10.72 8.68 6.69
C VAL A 195 -10.75 9.34 8.05
N ILE A 196 -11.84 9.10 8.77
CA ILE A 196 -11.97 9.36 10.20
C ILE A 196 -11.94 8.01 10.91
N TYR A 197 -10.99 7.84 11.82
CA TYR A 197 -11.03 6.79 12.82
C TYR A 197 -11.46 7.42 14.15
N ALA A 198 -12.59 6.99 14.68
CA ALA A 198 -13.05 7.40 16.00
C ALA A 198 -12.86 6.24 16.97
N SER A 199 -12.15 6.50 18.07
CA SER A 199 -11.87 5.53 19.13
C SER A 199 -12.36 6.06 20.47
N ASN A 200 -13.06 5.21 21.21
CA ASN A 200 -13.46 5.50 22.57
C ASN A 200 -12.29 5.20 23.51
N GLU A 201 -11.83 6.24 24.19
CA GLU A 201 -10.78 6.13 25.18
C GLU A 201 -11.33 6.45 26.56
N MET A 202 -10.94 5.61 27.52
CA MET A 202 -11.25 5.80 28.92
C MET A 202 -10.11 6.61 29.57
N SER A 203 -10.38 7.85 29.93
CA SER A 203 -9.45 8.68 30.71
C SER A 203 -10.15 9.23 31.94
N ASN A 204 -9.54 9.07 33.12
CA ASN A 204 -10.09 9.54 34.41
C ASN A 204 -11.55 9.14 34.68
N GLU A 205 -11.94 7.88 34.40
CA GLU A 205 -13.31 7.36 34.57
C GLU A 205 -14.38 8.05 33.70
N GLN A 206 -13.98 8.91 32.76
CA GLN A 206 -14.85 9.50 31.74
C GLN A 206 -14.53 8.91 30.36
N MET A 207 -15.58 8.58 29.61
CA MET A 207 -15.46 8.14 28.23
C MET A 207 -15.30 9.37 27.35
N SER A 208 -14.21 9.42 26.58
CA SER A 208 -13.96 10.47 25.60
C SER A 208 -13.78 9.85 24.22
N VAL A 209 -14.34 10.46 23.19
CA VAL A 209 -14.15 10.02 21.80
C VAL A 209 -12.95 10.76 21.23
N LYS A 210 -11.91 10.03 20.81
CA LYS A 210 -10.81 10.61 20.04
C LYS A 210 -11.02 10.34 18.56
N LYS A 211 -10.85 11.38 17.75
CA LYS A 211 -10.93 11.30 16.28
C LYS A 211 -9.55 11.48 15.67
N TYR A 212 -9.27 10.66 14.67
CA TYR A 212 -8.04 10.68 13.90
C TYR A 212 -8.40 10.83 12.42
N ASN A 213 -7.96 11.94 11.82
CA ASN A 213 -8.22 12.27 10.43
C ASN A 213 -6.96 12.03 9.59
N PHE A 214 -7.06 11.25 8.52
CA PHE A 214 -5.93 10.96 7.63
C PHE A 214 -6.35 10.71 6.19
N ASN A 215 -5.39 10.88 5.27
CA ASN A 215 -5.58 10.76 3.83
C ASN A 215 -5.03 9.43 3.30
N ILE A 216 -5.77 8.79 2.40
CA ILE A 216 -5.39 7.55 1.72
C ILE A 216 -5.42 7.74 0.22
N TYR A 217 -4.40 7.21 -0.47
CA TYR A 217 -4.37 7.09 -1.92
C TYR A 217 -4.57 5.64 -2.31
N HIS A 218 -5.75 5.34 -2.85
CA HIS A 218 -6.17 4.00 -3.22
C HIS A 218 -6.02 3.79 -4.72
N TYR A 219 -5.13 2.89 -5.11
CA TYR A 219 -4.93 2.44 -6.48
C TYR A 219 -5.75 1.17 -6.69
N TRP A 220 -6.63 1.19 -7.69
CA TRP A 220 -7.44 0.03 -8.06
C TRP A 220 -7.18 -0.38 -9.50
N PHE A 221 -6.60 -1.56 -9.66
CA PHE A 221 -6.36 -2.23 -10.93
C PHE A 221 -7.21 -3.51 -11.02
N PRO A 222 -8.48 -3.42 -11.48
CA PRO A 222 -9.39 -4.56 -11.54
C PRO A 222 -9.05 -5.52 -12.69
N ASP A 223 -8.45 -5.02 -13.77
CA ASP A 223 -8.26 -5.76 -15.03
C ASP A 223 -7.04 -6.68 -15.06
N TRP A 224 -6.42 -6.98 -13.91
CA TRP A 224 -5.38 -8.00 -13.82
C TRP A 224 -6.04 -9.38 -13.60
N PRO A 225 -6.09 -10.27 -14.61
CA PRO A 225 -6.80 -11.54 -14.46
C PRO A 225 -6.08 -12.45 -13.46
N ASP A 226 -6.85 -13.15 -12.61
CA ASP A 226 -6.27 -14.07 -11.63
C ASP A 226 -5.43 -15.16 -12.30
N HIS A 227 -4.26 -15.42 -11.74
CA HIS A 227 -3.29 -16.40 -12.25
C HIS A 227 -2.77 -16.15 -13.69
N ARG A 228 -3.03 -14.99 -14.30
CA ARG A 228 -2.52 -14.64 -15.64
C ARG A 228 -1.77 -13.30 -15.62
N SER A 229 -1.19 -12.94 -16.76
CA SER A 229 -0.60 -11.62 -17.00
C SER A 229 -1.66 -10.60 -17.46
N PRO A 230 -1.50 -9.30 -17.17
CA PRO A 230 -2.29 -8.25 -17.82
C PRO A 230 -2.10 -8.28 -19.33
N GLU A 231 -3.10 -7.82 -20.08
CA GLU A 231 -3.01 -7.71 -21.55
C GLU A 231 -1.98 -6.66 -21.97
N ASP A 232 -1.93 -5.55 -21.22
CA ASP A 232 -1.00 -4.45 -21.44
C ASP A 232 0.03 -4.38 -20.30
N ILE A 233 1.29 -4.65 -20.63
CA ILE A 233 2.42 -4.58 -19.69
C ILE A 233 2.84 -3.13 -19.43
N ASP A 234 2.60 -2.22 -20.38
CA ASP A 234 2.92 -0.81 -20.21
C ASP A 234 2.11 -0.22 -19.05
N VAL A 235 0.82 -0.57 -18.95
CA VAL A 235 -0.03 -0.19 -17.81
C VAL A 235 0.57 -0.62 -16.47
N LEU A 236 1.02 -1.88 -16.37
CA LEU A 236 1.61 -2.42 -15.14
C LEU A 236 2.93 -1.71 -14.79
N LEU A 237 3.75 -1.42 -15.80
CA LEU A 237 5.00 -0.70 -15.62
C LEU A 237 4.74 0.75 -15.18
N ASP A 238 3.84 1.45 -15.85
CA ASP A 238 3.50 2.84 -15.54
C ASP A 238 2.93 2.96 -14.12
N MET A 239 2.01 2.06 -13.73
CA MET A 239 1.50 1.98 -12.36
C MET A 239 2.65 1.72 -11.35
N SER A 240 3.59 0.83 -11.69
CA SER A 240 4.73 0.53 -10.80
C SER A 240 5.63 1.75 -10.60
N LEU A 241 5.85 2.55 -11.64
CA LEU A 241 6.61 3.79 -11.56
C LEU A 241 5.86 4.85 -10.73
N ASP A 242 4.56 5.01 -10.94
CA ASP A 242 3.70 5.90 -10.16
C ASP A 242 3.71 5.54 -8.66
N ILE A 243 3.69 4.24 -8.33
CA ILE A 243 3.78 3.75 -6.95
C ILE A 243 5.13 4.13 -6.33
N LEU A 244 6.24 3.96 -7.07
CA LEU A 244 7.58 4.25 -6.58
C LEU A 244 7.87 5.75 -6.44
N ASP A 245 7.29 6.60 -7.29
CA ASP A 245 7.72 7.99 -7.43
C ASP A 245 7.12 8.99 -6.40
N ASN A 246 6.46 8.51 -5.33
CA ASN A 246 6.13 9.26 -4.09
C ASN A 246 5.49 10.66 -4.23
N GLU A 247 4.81 10.94 -5.34
CA GLU A 247 4.15 12.22 -5.61
C GLU A 247 2.63 12.07 -5.86
N CYS A 248 1.96 11.17 -5.12
CA CYS A 248 0.53 10.91 -5.34
C CYS A 248 -0.38 12.09 -4.96
N SER A 249 0.04 12.96 -4.04
CA SER A 249 -0.67 14.22 -3.75
C SER A 249 -0.78 15.14 -4.96
N LEU A 250 0.24 15.17 -5.83
CA LEU A 250 0.27 16.03 -7.00
C LEU A 250 -0.80 15.67 -8.04
N ASP A 251 -1.17 14.39 -8.15
CA ASP A 251 -2.24 13.95 -9.05
C ASP A 251 -3.62 14.56 -8.69
N PHE A 252 -3.77 15.03 -7.44
CA PHE A 252 -5.00 15.63 -6.90
C PHE A 252 -4.87 17.12 -6.59
N MET A 253 -3.75 17.76 -6.93
CA MET A 253 -3.64 19.21 -6.90
C MET A 253 -4.28 19.82 -8.16
N ASP A 254 -5.19 20.77 -7.99
CA ASP A 254 -5.81 21.47 -9.13
C ASP A 254 -4.79 22.38 -9.84
N GLN A 255 -4.75 22.30 -11.17
CA GLN A 255 -3.88 23.13 -12.03
C GLN A 255 -4.19 24.65 -11.97
N GLN A 256 -5.21 25.10 -11.22
CA GLN A 256 -5.64 26.50 -11.19
C GLN A 256 -4.93 27.39 -10.15
N LEU A 257 -4.09 26.84 -9.27
CA LEU A 257 -3.30 27.63 -8.30
C LEU A 257 -1.87 27.92 -8.77
N SER A 258 -1.52 27.67 -10.03
CA SER A 258 -0.17 27.89 -10.57
C SER A 258 0.12 29.33 -10.99
N SER A 259 -0.44 30.31 -10.29
CA SER A 259 0.02 31.70 -10.38
C SER A 259 -0.02 32.32 -8.99
N GLU A 260 1.17 32.61 -8.50
CA GLU A 260 1.51 33.37 -7.29
C GLU A 260 1.81 32.55 -6.02
N GLN A 261 3.10 32.61 -5.65
CA GLN A 261 3.73 32.22 -4.38
C GLN A 261 4.20 30.76 -4.23
N SER A 262 5.16 30.34 -5.07
CA SER A 262 6.10 29.25 -4.75
C SER A 262 7.39 29.81 -4.16
N THR A 263 7.29 30.34 -2.94
CA THR A 263 8.43 30.48 -2.03
C THR A 263 8.06 29.85 -0.70
N SER A 264 8.49 28.62 -0.47
CA SER A 264 9.08 28.14 0.81
C SER A 264 8.90 26.63 0.99
N THR A 265 10.04 25.96 1.24
CA THR A 265 10.18 24.62 1.83
C THR A 265 9.52 23.45 1.11
N ALA A 266 10.35 22.68 0.41
CA ALA A 266 10.07 21.29 0.05
C ALA A 266 9.83 20.47 1.33
N ASN A 267 8.59 20.42 1.79
CA ASN A 267 8.19 19.52 2.86
C ASN A 267 8.38 18.10 2.36
N ARG A 268 9.31 17.37 2.99
CA ARG A 268 9.55 15.96 2.74
C ARG A 268 8.27 15.21 3.10
N GLN A 269 7.46 14.88 2.10
CA GLN A 269 6.22 14.15 2.31
C GLN A 269 6.54 12.78 2.95
N LEU A 270 5.95 12.52 4.12
CA LEU A 270 6.21 11.33 4.92
C LEU A 270 5.35 10.19 4.40
N SER A 271 5.99 9.17 3.80
CA SER A 271 5.29 7.98 3.33
C SER A 271 5.37 6.87 4.36
N THR A 272 4.24 6.19 4.55
CA THR A 272 4.13 4.91 5.24
C THR A 272 4.54 3.75 4.33
N LEU A 273 4.52 2.52 4.86
CA LEU A 273 4.66 1.32 4.05
C LEU A 273 3.42 1.16 3.15
N PRO A 274 3.56 1.14 1.81
CA PRO A 274 2.43 0.85 0.93
C PRO A 274 1.84 -0.52 1.23
N ILE A 275 0.51 -0.60 1.21
CA ILE A 275 -0.24 -1.84 1.44
C ILE A 275 -0.65 -2.40 0.09
N ILE A 276 -0.17 -3.58 -0.27
CA ILE A 276 -0.48 -4.24 -1.55
C ILE A 276 -1.32 -5.47 -1.26
N HIS A 277 -2.43 -5.61 -1.97
CA HIS A 277 -3.26 -6.81 -1.88
C HIS A 277 -3.85 -7.23 -3.23
N CYS A 278 -4.24 -8.49 -3.30
CA CYS A 278 -5.10 -9.04 -4.35
C CYS A 278 -6.16 -9.87 -3.63
N SER A 279 -6.53 -11.05 -4.14
CA SER A 279 -7.42 -11.95 -3.40
C SER A 279 -6.69 -12.66 -2.24
N ALA A 280 -5.71 -13.52 -2.53
CA ALA A 280 -4.96 -14.26 -1.50
C ALA A 280 -3.76 -13.47 -0.94
N GLY A 281 -3.37 -12.38 -1.62
CA GLY A 281 -2.20 -11.58 -1.24
C GLY A 281 -0.86 -12.19 -1.59
N ILE A 282 -0.79 -13.11 -2.57
CA ILE A 282 0.47 -13.80 -2.94
C ILE A 282 0.77 -13.88 -4.44
N GLY A 283 -0.23 -14.03 -5.31
CA GLY A 283 -0.04 -14.12 -6.77
C GLY A 283 0.29 -12.77 -7.40
N ARG A 284 -0.75 -11.98 -7.72
CA ARG A 284 -0.63 -10.62 -8.28
C ARG A 284 0.17 -9.68 -7.37
N THR A 285 -0.07 -9.78 -6.05
CA THR A 285 0.71 -9.07 -5.03
C THR A 285 2.20 -9.39 -5.09
N GLY A 286 2.58 -10.67 -5.18
CA GLY A 286 3.98 -11.07 -5.30
C GLY A 286 4.61 -10.62 -6.61
N CYS A 287 3.85 -10.69 -7.70
CA CYS A 287 4.31 -10.20 -9.01
C CYS A 287 4.61 -8.70 -8.97
N LEU A 288 3.69 -7.87 -8.45
CA LEU A 288 3.93 -6.43 -8.35
C LEU A 288 5.10 -6.10 -7.43
N LEU A 289 5.17 -6.71 -6.24
CA LEU A 289 6.29 -6.44 -5.31
C LEU A 289 7.64 -6.83 -5.91
N ALA A 290 7.69 -7.92 -6.69
CA ALA A 290 8.91 -8.31 -7.40
C ALA A 290 9.31 -7.29 -8.47
N ILE A 291 8.34 -6.76 -9.22
CA ILE A 291 8.57 -5.67 -10.18
C ILE A 291 9.06 -4.41 -9.48
N LEU A 292 8.41 -3.97 -8.39
CA LEU A 292 8.80 -2.77 -7.63
C LEU A 292 10.24 -2.88 -7.09
N ASN A 293 10.60 -4.04 -6.52
CA ASN A 293 11.97 -4.30 -6.05
C ASN A 293 12.96 -4.36 -7.22
N GLY A 294 12.60 -4.99 -8.34
CA GLY A 294 13.45 -5.08 -9.53
C GLY A 294 13.71 -3.72 -10.17
N LEU A 295 12.67 -2.88 -10.34
CA LEU A 295 12.80 -1.51 -10.82
C LEU A 295 13.68 -0.67 -9.89
N SER A 296 13.52 -0.86 -8.57
CA SER A 296 14.36 -0.17 -7.59
C SER A 296 15.82 -0.60 -7.66
N GLN A 297 16.11 -1.91 -7.82
CA GLN A 297 17.48 -2.40 -8.01
C GLN A 297 18.11 -1.83 -9.29
N ILE A 298 17.37 -1.80 -10.40
CA ILE A 298 17.82 -1.18 -11.66
C ILE A 298 18.14 0.31 -11.47
N ARG A 299 17.25 1.06 -10.79
CA ARG A 299 17.47 2.49 -10.49
C ARG A 299 18.70 2.69 -9.59
N LEU A 300 18.90 1.82 -8.60
CA LEU A 300 20.05 1.87 -7.69
C LEU A 300 21.37 1.56 -8.41
N SER A 301 21.42 0.54 -9.28
CA SER A 301 22.65 0.19 -10.03
C SER A 301 23.12 1.34 -10.93
N ILE A 302 22.18 2.09 -11.52
CA ILE A 302 22.48 3.28 -12.33
C ILE A 302 23.04 4.43 -11.45
N SER A 303 22.66 4.47 -10.17
CA SER A 303 23.04 5.56 -9.26
C SER A 303 24.41 5.35 -8.63
N THR A 304 24.80 4.10 -8.34
CA THR A 304 26.08 3.73 -7.71
C THR A 304 27.29 3.97 -8.61
N ASP A 305 27.17 3.77 -9.93
CA ASP A 305 28.25 4.05 -10.89
C ASP A 305 28.66 5.54 -10.92
N ASN A 306 27.79 6.45 -10.48
CA ASN A 306 28.12 7.89 -10.39
C ASN A 306 29.02 8.21 -9.19
N SER A 307 29.07 7.36 -8.16
CA SER A 307 29.80 7.63 -6.92
C SER A 307 31.28 7.26 -6.96
N GLU A 308 31.71 6.42 -7.91
CA GLU A 308 33.12 6.09 -8.12
C GLU A 308 33.90 7.17 -8.89
N LEU A 309 33.21 8.18 -9.46
CA LEU A 309 33.83 9.37 -10.06
C LEU A 309 33.85 10.61 -9.13
N SER A 310 33.29 10.54 -7.93
CA SER A 310 33.41 11.62 -6.95
C SER A 310 33.48 11.07 -5.52
N THR A 311 34.71 10.89 -5.04
CA THR A 311 35.00 10.68 -3.62
C THR A 311 34.57 11.91 -2.81
N SER A 312 33.35 11.87 -2.23
CA SER A 312 32.95 12.51 -0.95
C SER A 312 31.43 12.81 -0.81
N ALA A 313 30.52 11.83 -0.97
CA ALA A 313 29.11 12.06 -0.62
C ALA A 313 28.27 10.78 -0.39
N VAL A 314 28.73 9.83 0.43
CA VAL A 314 28.06 8.51 0.58
C VAL A 314 27.00 8.47 1.71
N ALA A 315 26.61 9.60 2.31
CA ALA A 315 25.63 9.59 3.41
C ALA A 315 24.24 10.20 3.11
N THR A 316 23.97 10.71 1.90
CA THR A 316 22.76 11.54 1.69
C THR A 316 22.07 11.36 0.32
N ALA A 317 22.15 10.17 -0.30
CA ALA A 317 21.57 9.94 -1.63
C ALA A 317 20.16 9.31 -1.64
N THR A 318 19.50 9.15 -0.48
CA THR A 318 18.09 8.73 -0.40
C THR A 318 17.10 9.91 -0.33
N ALA A 319 17.57 11.13 -0.59
CA ALA A 319 16.75 12.34 -0.57
C ALA A 319 17.20 13.33 -1.66
N SER A 320 16.75 13.13 -2.90
CA SER A 320 16.77 14.20 -3.91
C SER A 320 15.41 14.28 -4.61
N SER A 321 14.73 15.39 -4.32
CA SER A 321 13.47 15.85 -4.91
C SER A 321 13.69 16.29 -6.35
N SER A 322 13.39 15.41 -7.29
CA SER A 322 13.23 15.78 -8.70
C SER A 322 11.98 15.08 -9.21
N SER A 323 11.13 15.84 -9.91
CA SER A 323 9.87 15.35 -10.48
C SER A 323 10.08 14.06 -11.28
N SER A 324 9.09 13.18 -11.36
CA SER A 324 9.14 11.93 -12.14
C SER A 324 9.63 12.15 -13.58
N SER A 325 9.24 13.27 -14.21
CA SER A 325 9.72 13.66 -15.54
C SER A 325 11.20 14.06 -15.57
N THR A 326 11.69 14.71 -14.50
CA THR A 326 13.09 15.13 -14.34
C THR A 326 13.99 13.95 -13.96
N ARG A 327 13.52 13.02 -13.11
CA ARG A 327 14.27 11.82 -12.72
C ARG A 327 14.40 10.84 -13.89
N ASN A 328 13.33 10.62 -14.67
CA ASN A 328 13.40 9.82 -15.90
C ASN A 328 14.25 10.51 -17.00
N LYS A 329 14.18 11.84 -17.15
CA LYS A 329 15.09 12.59 -18.04
C LYS A 329 16.55 12.51 -17.57
N PHE A 330 16.80 12.61 -16.27
CA PHE A 330 18.13 12.49 -15.67
C PHE A 330 18.71 11.09 -15.90
N VAL A 331 17.94 10.04 -15.63
CA VAL A 331 18.33 8.65 -15.90
C VAL A 331 18.58 8.44 -17.41
N LYS A 332 17.68 8.88 -18.29
CA LYS A 332 17.84 8.80 -19.77
C LYS A 332 19.07 9.53 -20.31
N GLN A 333 19.39 10.72 -19.78
CA GLN A 333 20.54 11.50 -20.25
C GLN A 333 21.88 10.83 -19.91
N HIS A 334 21.95 10.12 -18.79
CA HIS A 334 23.20 9.50 -18.29
C HIS A 334 23.40 8.05 -18.75
N LEU A 335 22.33 7.37 -19.19
CA LEU A 335 22.41 6.03 -19.80
C LEU A 335 23.23 5.97 -21.09
N ARG A 336 23.44 7.10 -21.78
CA ARG A 336 24.34 7.16 -22.96
C ARG A 336 25.80 6.82 -22.64
N ASN A 337 26.19 6.84 -21.36
CA ASN A 337 27.55 6.58 -20.89
C ASN A 337 27.69 5.29 -20.07
N ILE A 338 26.62 4.52 -19.87
CA ILE A 338 26.63 3.29 -19.04
C ILE A 338 26.72 2.07 -19.95
N ASN A 339 27.63 1.16 -19.66
CA ASN A 339 27.70 -0.12 -20.36
C ASN A 339 26.43 -0.95 -20.02
N PRO A 340 25.67 -1.46 -21.01
CA PRO A 340 24.47 -2.26 -20.76
C PRO A 340 24.71 -3.50 -19.86
N GLY A 341 25.95 -3.97 -19.77
CA GLY A 341 26.36 -5.09 -18.92
C GLY A 341 26.48 -4.78 -17.42
N GLN A 342 26.33 -3.53 -16.98
CA GLN A 342 26.42 -3.12 -15.56
C GLN A 342 25.06 -2.97 -14.86
N ILE A 343 23.95 -2.94 -15.61
CA ILE A 343 22.60 -2.89 -15.02
C ILE A 343 22.21 -4.32 -14.61
N SER A 344 22.21 -4.59 -13.31
CA SER A 344 21.87 -5.91 -12.78
C SER A 344 20.59 -5.87 -11.94
N VAL A 345 19.76 -6.90 -12.10
CA VAL A 345 18.57 -7.15 -11.29
C VAL A 345 18.52 -8.64 -10.98
N ASP A 346 18.34 -8.97 -9.70
CA ASP A 346 18.31 -10.35 -9.23
C ASP A 346 16.86 -10.80 -9.00
N VAL A 347 16.15 -11.11 -10.09
CA VAL A 347 14.74 -11.55 -10.02
C VAL A 347 14.59 -12.80 -9.14
N LEU A 348 15.54 -13.72 -9.22
CA LEU A 348 15.55 -14.93 -8.43
C LEU A 348 15.67 -14.62 -6.93
N GLY A 349 16.67 -13.83 -6.55
CA GLY A 349 16.88 -13.38 -5.17
C GLY A 349 15.70 -12.58 -4.63
N ILE A 350 15.08 -11.72 -5.47
CA ILE A 350 13.87 -10.99 -5.12
C ILE A 350 12.75 -11.96 -4.75
N VAL A 351 12.40 -12.91 -5.63
CA VAL A 351 11.28 -13.83 -5.37
C VAL A 351 11.59 -14.77 -4.19
N CYS A 352 12.83 -15.25 -4.05
CA CYS A 352 13.29 -15.96 -2.85
C CYS A 352 13.00 -15.16 -1.59
N ASN A 353 13.40 -13.89 -1.56
CA ASN A 353 13.24 -13.03 -0.39
C ASN A 353 11.76 -12.74 -0.06
N LEU A 354 10.93 -12.53 -1.09
CA LEU A 354 9.49 -12.38 -0.92
C LEU A 354 8.88 -13.64 -0.28
N ARG A 355 9.25 -14.84 -0.77
CA ARG A 355 8.74 -16.11 -0.24
C ARG A 355 9.20 -16.38 1.19
N LEU A 356 10.38 -15.89 1.59
CA LEU A 356 10.81 -15.96 2.99
C LEU A 356 9.83 -15.22 3.91
N GLN A 357 9.38 -14.02 3.53
CA GLN A 357 8.48 -13.21 4.36
C GLN A 357 7.01 -13.61 4.23
N ARG A 358 6.56 -14.03 3.05
CA ARG A 358 5.18 -14.48 2.83
C ARG A 358 5.20 -15.65 1.86
N GLY A 359 4.79 -16.82 2.33
CA GLY A 359 4.83 -18.05 1.57
C GLY A 359 3.95 -18.00 0.32
N GLY A 360 4.46 -18.54 -0.79
CA GLY A 360 3.73 -18.64 -2.05
C GLY A 360 3.70 -17.39 -2.92
N MET A 361 4.50 -16.36 -2.58
CA MET A 361 4.64 -15.16 -3.43
C MET A 361 5.09 -15.55 -4.84
N VAL A 362 4.39 -15.01 -5.85
CA VAL A 362 4.47 -15.45 -7.26
C VAL A 362 4.04 -16.92 -7.41
N GLN A 363 2.82 -17.14 -7.88
CA GLN A 363 2.15 -18.44 -7.78
C GLN A 363 2.37 -19.38 -8.97
N ASN A 364 2.71 -18.84 -10.14
CA ASN A 364 2.94 -19.65 -11.33
C ASN A 364 4.07 -19.08 -12.20
N SER A 365 4.49 -19.88 -13.18
CA SER A 365 5.62 -19.53 -14.03
C SER A 365 5.29 -18.41 -15.03
N GLU A 366 4.02 -18.23 -15.40
CA GLU A 366 3.57 -17.07 -16.22
C GLU A 366 3.76 -15.74 -15.48
N GLN A 367 3.42 -15.69 -14.19
CA GLN A 367 3.68 -14.51 -13.35
C GLN A 367 5.19 -14.27 -13.18
N TYR A 368 5.98 -15.33 -13.08
CA TYR A 368 7.43 -15.20 -13.01
C TYR A 368 8.02 -14.62 -14.31
N GLU A 369 7.56 -15.12 -15.46
CA GLU A 369 7.93 -14.58 -16.77
C GLU A 369 7.50 -13.12 -16.94
N LEU A 370 6.32 -12.74 -16.46
CA LEU A 370 5.83 -11.36 -16.49
C LEU A 370 6.78 -10.38 -15.80
N ILE A 371 7.35 -10.77 -14.65
CA ILE A 371 8.33 -9.94 -13.93
C ILE A 371 9.52 -9.64 -14.84
N HIS A 372 10.09 -10.67 -15.49
CA HIS A 372 11.19 -10.48 -16.43
C HIS A 372 10.80 -9.58 -17.59
N ARG A 373 9.62 -9.79 -18.20
CA ARG A 373 9.12 -8.98 -19.31
C ARG A 373 8.97 -7.51 -18.94
N ALA A 374 8.40 -7.21 -17.77
CA ALA A 374 8.22 -5.84 -17.29
C ALA A 374 9.57 -5.14 -17.04
N LEU A 375 10.53 -5.83 -16.42
CA LEU A 375 11.86 -5.28 -16.16
C LEU A 375 12.67 -5.07 -17.45
N CYS A 376 12.60 -6.01 -18.40
CA CYS A 376 13.20 -5.85 -19.72
C CYS A 376 12.60 -4.68 -20.49
N LEU A 377 11.26 -4.51 -20.46
CA LEU A 377 10.58 -3.38 -21.07
C LEU A 377 11.05 -2.04 -20.48
N TYR A 378 11.19 -1.97 -19.16
CA TYR A 378 11.74 -0.78 -18.50
C TYR A 378 13.17 -0.48 -18.96
N GLN A 379 14.05 -1.49 -19.00
CA GLN A 379 15.42 -1.33 -19.50
C GLN A 379 15.45 -0.85 -20.97
N GLN A 380 14.55 -1.35 -21.82
CA GLN A 380 14.42 -0.89 -23.21
C GLN A 380 13.93 0.57 -23.30
N LYS A 381 12.96 0.97 -22.47
CA LYS A 381 12.48 2.37 -22.39
C LYS A 381 13.55 3.32 -21.85
N LEU A 382 14.52 2.81 -21.12
CA LEU A 382 15.66 3.54 -20.60
C LEU A 382 16.72 3.78 -21.68
N THR A 383 17.01 2.78 -22.52
CA THR A 383 18.03 2.86 -23.58
C THR A 383 17.56 3.59 -24.85
N ASN A 384 16.25 3.62 -25.12
CA ASN A 384 15.61 4.39 -26.19
C ASN A 384 15.21 5.81 -25.74
#